data_AF-A0A534HV01-F1
#
_entry.id   AF-A0A534HV01-F1
#
_cell.length_a   1.000
_cell.length_b   1.000
_cell.length_c   1.000
_cell.angle_alpha   90.00
_cell.angle_beta   90.00
_cell.angle_gamma   90.00
#
_symmetry.space_group_name_H-M   'P 1'
#
loop_
_entity.id
_entity.type
_entity.pdbx_description
1 polymer ?
#
loop_
_entity_poly.entity_id
_entity_poly.type
_entity_poly.pdbx_seq_one_letter_code
_entity_poly.pdbx_strand_id
1 'polypeptide(L)'
;MTSLRARLLAWLMAGVVFVGAAGGWVVYRNALVEADAFFDYHLRQTALILRDEPVEYLLAPQIPRADAAYDFVVQVWSLDGVRMYQSRPHAVLPRVITLGFATVTTSGGAWRVFGVQSLTKVIQVAQPMSVRRQRAVELALETLKPFALLLPALALLIWLAVGRALEPLQRLTALVKARRVNALEPLPDAPLPDEVRPLATALNDLLGRLRAALERERAFMADAAHELRTPLTALHLQMGILARASSEAERAAATERLSAGVQRAIRLVEQLLSLARQEPRAVTQRMPVRLDEL
;
A
#
# COMPACT_ATOMS: atom_id res chain seq x y z
N MET A 1 -15.83 -2.59 -6.98
CA MET A 1 -15.33 -1.39 -6.29
C MET A 1 -14.26 -1.82 -5.29
N THR A 2 -12.99 -1.45 -5.52
CA THR A 2 -11.88 -1.84 -4.62
C THR A 2 -11.80 -0.86 -3.45
N SER A 3 -11.86 -1.36 -2.21
CA SER A 3 -11.76 -0.48 -1.04
C SER A 3 -10.34 0.10 -0.93
N LEU A 4 -10.23 1.35 -0.48
CA LEU A 4 -8.93 2.00 -0.22
C LEU A 4 -8.07 1.14 0.73
N ARG A 5 -8.71 0.52 1.73
CA ARG A 5 -8.11 -0.45 2.64
C ARG A 5 -7.47 -1.63 1.90
N ALA A 6 -8.21 -2.27 0.99
CA ALA A 6 -7.70 -3.42 0.25
C ALA A 6 -6.53 -3.03 -0.65
N ARG A 7 -6.58 -1.86 -1.29
CA ARG A 7 -5.49 -1.36 -2.13
C ARG A 7 -4.24 -1.03 -1.33
N LEU A 8 -4.37 -0.33 -0.19
CA LEU A 8 -3.25 -0.04 0.71
C LEU A 8 -2.62 -1.31 1.26
N LEU A 9 -3.44 -2.25 1.75
CA LEU A 9 -2.95 -3.53 2.24
C LEU A 9 -2.25 -4.32 1.13
N ALA A 10 -2.78 -4.35 -0.09
CA ALA A 10 -2.14 -5.03 -1.20
C ALA A 10 -0.74 -4.45 -1.50
N TRP A 11 -0.61 -3.12 -1.54
CA TRP A 11 0.69 -2.47 -1.75
C TRP A 11 1.67 -2.71 -0.59
N LEU A 12 1.21 -2.61 0.65
CA LEU A 12 2.07 -2.85 1.82
C LEU A 12 2.51 -4.32 1.91
N MET A 13 1.59 -5.26 1.68
CA MET A 13 1.91 -6.69 1.66
C MET A 13 2.86 -7.03 0.51
N ALA A 14 2.65 -6.46 -0.67
CA ALA A 14 3.58 -6.60 -1.79
C ALA A 14 4.97 -6.06 -1.42
N GLY A 15 5.03 -4.92 -0.71
CA GLY A 15 6.29 -4.36 -0.17
C GLY A 15 6.98 -5.29 0.81
N VAL A 16 6.25 -5.88 1.78
CA VAL A 16 6.80 -6.84 2.75
C VAL A 16 7.35 -8.08 2.03
N VAL A 17 6.61 -8.62 1.07
CA VAL A 17 7.06 -9.77 0.26
C VAL A 17 8.31 -9.41 -0.56
N PHE A 18 8.32 -8.23 -1.18
CA PHE A 18 9.46 -7.75 -1.96
C PHE A 18 10.71 -7.59 -1.10
N VAL A 19 10.59 -6.94 0.06
CA VAL A 19 11.71 -6.76 1.01
C VAL A 19 12.19 -8.11 1.52
N GLY A 20 11.28 -9.03 1.86
CA GLY A 20 11.62 -10.39 2.28
C GLY A 20 12.37 -11.17 1.20
N ALA A 21 11.92 -11.11 -0.05
CA ALA A 21 12.57 -11.75 -1.19
C ALA A 21 13.95 -11.15 -1.50
N ALA A 22 14.06 -9.82 -1.49
CA ALA A 22 15.32 -9.12 -1.70
C ALA A 22 16.33 -9.43 -0.58
N GLY A 23 15.89 -9.41 0.67
CA GLY A 23 16.71 -9.79 1.83
C GLY A 23 17.17 -11.25 1.75
N GLY A 24 16.27 -12.18 1.43
CA GLY A 24 16.61 -13.59 1.23
C GLY A 24 17.62 -13.81 0.11
N TRP A 25 17.48 -13.08 -1.01
CA TRP A 25 18.44 -13.10 -2.11
C TRP A 25 19.82 -12.59 -1.69
N VAL A 26 19.88 -11.48 -0.92
CA VAL A 26 21.14 -10.93 -0.40
C VAL A 26 21.83 -11.92 0.54
N VAL A 27 21.10 -12.52 1.49
CA VAL A 27 21.65 -13.51 2.41
C VAL A 27 22.21 -14.72 1.65
N TYR A 28 21.47 -15.23 0.67
CA TYR A 28 21.94 -16.34 -0.17
C TYR A 28 23.22 -15.98 -0.95
N ARG A 29 23.28 -14.78 -1.54
CA ARG A 29 24.46 -14.31 -2.27
C ARG A 29 25.68 -14.17 -1.36
N ASN A 30 25.50 -13.63 -0.16
CA ASN A 30 26.56 -13.52 0.83
C ASN A 30 27.06 -14.90 1.27
N ALA A 31 26.15 -15.82 1.60
CA ALA A 31 26.49 -17.19 1.96
C ALA A 31 27.27 -17.91 0.85
N LEU A 32 26.94 -17.65 -0.42
CA LEU A 32 27.66 -18.24 -1.56
C LEU A 32 29.09 -17.67 -1.69
N VAL A 33 29.28 -16.36 -1.53
CA VAL A 33 30.60 -15.72 -1.58
C VAL A 33 31.48 -16.19 -0.44
N GLU A 34 30.92 -16.26 0.78
CA GLU A 34 31.61 -16.75 1.97
C GLU A 34 32.02 -18.22 1.80
N ALA A 35 31.09 -19.07 1.31
CA ALA A 35 31.37 -20.46 1.00
C ALA A 35 32.48 -20.58 -0.06
N ASP A 36 32.42 -19.81 -1.15
CA ASP A 36 33.43 -19.85 -2.20
C ASP A 36 34.83 -19.50 -1.67
N ALA A 37 34.95 -18.45 -0.85
CA ALA A 37 36.22 -18.06 -0.24
C ALA A 37 36.75 -19.13 0.72
N PHE A 38 35.89 -19.66 1.59
CA PHE A 38 36.23 -20.72 2.54
C PHE A 38 36.72 -21.99 1.82
N PHE A 39 35.98 -22.44 0.81
CA PHE A 39 36.34 -23.65 0.07
C PHE A 39 37.57 -23.47 -0.83
N ASP A 40 37.74 -22.30 -1.47
CA ASP A 40 38.97 -22.00 -2.24
C ASP A 40 40.19 -21.99 -1.31
N TYR A 41 40.08 -21.41 -0.11
CA TYR A 41 41.13 -21.46 0.89
C TYR A 41 41.51 -22.90 1.26
N HIS A 42 40.51 -23.75 1.57
CA HIS A 42 40.75 -25.16 1.90
C HIS A 42 41.34 -25.96 0.74
N LEU A 43 40.90 -25.73 -0.52
CA LEU A 43 41.48 -26.36 -1.71
C LEU A 43 42.97 -26.06 -1.84
N ARG A 44 43.33 -24.77 -1.72
CA ARG A 44 44.73 -24.33 -1.81
C ARG A 44 45.57 -24.89 -0.67
N GLN A 45 45.09 -24.82 0.57
CA GLN A 45 45.84 -25.32 1.72
C GLN A 45 46.06 -26.83 1.62
N THR A 46 45.04 -27.59 1.23
CA THR A 46 45.15 -29.04 1.04
C THR A 46 46.17 -29.39 -0.05
N ALA A 47 46.09 -28.70 -1.19
CA ALA A 47 47.04 -28.91 -2.29
C ALA A 47 48.49 -28.57 -1.89
N LEU A 48 48.70 -27.50 -1.12
CA LEU A 48 50.03 -27.11 -0.64
C LEU A 48 50.58 -28.11 0.37
N ILE A 49 49.78 -28.58 1.32
CA ILE A 49 50.20 -29.62 2.28
C ILE A 49 50.62 -30.88 1.52
N LEU A 50 49.80 -31.34 0.57
CA LEU A 50 50.09 -32.55 -0.24
C LEU A 50 51.32 -32.39 -1.15
N ARG A 51 51.69 -31.15 -1.50
CA ARG A 51 52.84 -30.83 -2.35
C ARG A 51 54.16 -31.19 -1.70
N ASP A 52 54.25 -30.92 -0.42
CA ASP A 52 55.48 -31.06 0.36
C ASP A 52 55.62 -32.48 0.94
N GLU A 53 54.54 -33.26 0.94
CA GLU A 53 54.55 -34.67 1.36
C GLU A 53 55.14 -35.63 0.29
N PRO A 54 55.87 -36.69 0.65
CA PRO A 54 56.34 -37.71 -0.29
C PRO A 54 55.19 -38.50 -0.92
N VAL A 55 55.34 -38.94 -2.18
CA VAL A 55 54.28 -39.69 -2.91
C VAL A 55 53.91 -41.00 -2.22
N GLU A 56 54.86 -41.63 -1.53
CA GLU A 56 54.67 -42.88 -0.77
C GLU A 56 53.66 -42.74 0.37
N TYR A 57 53.62 -41.58 1.04
CA TYR A 57 52.63 -41.29 2.06
C TYR A 57 51.23 -41.08 1.48
N LEU A 58 51.13 -40.65 0.21
CA LEU A 58 49.85 -40.48 -0.49
C LEU A 58 49.22 -41.81 -0.91
N LEU A 59 50.06 -42.83 -1.12
CA LEU A 59 49.65 -44.19 -1.48
C LEU A 59 49.30 -45.04 -0.26
N ALA A 60 49.62 -44.57 0.95
CA ALA A 60 49.29 -45.25 2.19
C ALA A 60 47.77 -45.18 2.48
N PRO A 61 47.16 -46.24 3.05
CA PRO A 61 45.74 -46.29 3.38
C PRO A 61 45.30 -45.33 4.52
N GLN A 62 46.19 -44.44 4.96
CA GLN A 62 46.01 -43.55 6.11
C GLN A 62 45.48 -42.16 5.76
N ILE A 63 45.40 -41.76 4.48
CA ILE A 63 44.65 -40.54 4.15
C ILE A 63 43.18 -40.81 4.55
N PRO A 64 42.62 -40.05 5.51
CA PRO A 64 41.22 -40.18 5.87
C PRO A 64 40.41 -40.09 4.59
N ARG A 65 39.65 -41.14 4.25
CA ARG A 65 38.74 -41.12 3.09
C ARG A 65 37.97 -39.81 3.20
N ALA A 66 38.23 -38.88 2.27
CA ALA A 66 37.85 -37.48 2.39
C ALA A 66 36.46 -37.37 2.99
N ASP A 67 36.37 -36.74 4.17
CA ASP A 67 35.16 -36.61 4.96
C ASP A 67 34.01 -36.23 4.03
N ALA A 68 32.88 -36.93 4.12
CA ALA A 68 31.73 -36.71 3.23
C ALA A 68 31.23 -35.25 3.29
N ALA A 69 31.57 -34.53 4.36
CA ALA A 69 31.25 -33.12 4.57
C ALA A 69 31.93 -32.15 3.60
N TYR A 70 33.06 -32.53 2.97
CA TYR A 70 33.91 -31.63 2.19
C TYR A 70 34.14 -32.06 0.72
N ASP A 71 33.84 -33.31 0.39
CA ASP A 71 33.76 -33.88 -0.97
C ASP A 71 34.87 -33.46 -1.96
N PHE A 72 36.11 -33.43 -1.49
CA PHE A 72 37.27 -33.16 -2.33
C PHE A 72 37.81 -34.44 -2.97
N VAL A 73 38.31 -34.33 -4.21
CA VAL A 73 39.05 -35.38 -4.89
C VAL A 73 40.46 -34.92 -5.18
N VAL A 74 41.44 -35.72 -4.77
CA VAL A 74 42.86 -35.45 -4.97
C VAL A 74 43.34 -36.32 -6.13
N GLN A 75 44.05 -35.71 -7.07
CA GLN A 75 44.77 -36.37 -8.14
C GLN A 75 46.24 -35.99 -8.11
N VAL A 76 47.10 -36.98 -8.30
CA VAL A 76 48.56 -36.78 -8.43
C VAL A 76 49.00 -37.30 -9.78
N TRP A 77 49.74 -36.48 -10.50
CA TRP A 77 50.29 -36.76 -11.82
C TRP A 77 51.81 -36.69 -11.77
N SER A 78 52.50 -37.58 -12.48
CA SER A 78 53.92 -37.43 -12.80
C SER A 78 54.12 -36.21 -13.69
N LEU A 79 55.34 -35.67 -13.73
CA LEU A 79 55.71 -34.67 -14.75
C LEU A 79 55.56 -35.22 -16.17
N ASP A 80 55.67 -36.53 -16.36
CA ASP A 80 55.48 -37.22 -17.65
C ASP A 80 53.99 -37.35 -18.06
N GLY A 81 53.06 -36.80 -17.27
CA GLY A 81 51.63 -36.85 -17.54
C GLY A 81 50.96 -38.19 -17.19
N VAL A 82 51.66 -39.09 -16.51
CA VAL A 82 51.09 -40.35 -15.99
C VAL A 82 50.41 -40.10 -14.64
N ARG A 83 49.13 -40.45 -14.51
CA ARG A 83 48.38 -40.31 -13.25
C ARG A 83 48.84 -41.37 -12.23
N MET A 84 49.43 -40.92 -11.13
CA MET A 84 50.00 -41.75 -10.08
C MET A 84 48.99 -42.09 -8.98
N TYR A 85 48.07 -41.18 -8.65
CA TYR A 85 47.11 -41.39 -7.56
C TYR A 85 45.78 -40.66 -7.80
N GLN A 86 44.68 -41.26 -7.30
CA GLN A 86 43.35 -40.66 -7.28
C GLN A 86 42.57 -41.13 -6.05
N SER A 87 42.07 -40.18 -5.25
CA SER A 87 41.38 -40.54 -3.99
C SER A 87 39.99 -41.18 -4.18
N ARG A 88 39.32 -40.96 -5.33
CA ARG A 88 38.00 -41.55 -5.65
C ARG A 88 37.91 -42.05 -7.10
N PRO A 89 37.92 -43.38 -7.38
CA PRO A 89 38.03 -43.93 -8.73
C PRO A 89 36.86 -43.61 -9.68
N HIS A 90 35.65 -43.40 -9.15
CA HIS A 90 34.40 -43.27 -9.93
C HIS A 90 33.92 -41.82 -10.12
N ALA A 91 34.69 -40.82 -9.64
CA ALA A 91 34.34 -39.42 -9.85
C ALA A 91 34.67 -39.00 -11.30
N VAL A 92 33.68 -38.48 -12.02
CA VAL A 92 33.89 -37.85 -13.32
C VAL A 92 34.63 -36.53 -13.10
N LEU A 93 35.96 -36.57 -13.25
CA LEU A 93 36.82 -35.44 -12.95
C LEU A 93 37.34 -34.76 -14.22
N PRO A 94 37.73 -33.47 -14.12
CA PRO A 94 38.47 -32.79 -15.17
C PRO A 94 39.71 -33.60 -15.56
N ARG A 95 39.89 -33.87 -16.86
CA ARG A 95 41.09 -34.54 -17.40
C ARG A 95 42.23 -33.58 -17.71
N VAL A 96 42.02 -32.28 -17.45
CA VAL A 96 42.95 -31.20 -17.79
C VAL A 96 43.67 -30.74 -16.53
N ILE A 97 45.00 -30.80 -16.59
CA ILE A 97 45.88 -30.26 -15.55
C ILE A 97 45.89 -28.73 -15.71
N THR A 98 45.42 -28.03 -14.67
CA THR A 98 45.41 -26.56 -14.62
C THR A 98 46.14 -26.13 -13.36
N LEU A 99 47.16 -25.27 -13.50
CA LEU A 99 47.87 -24.69 -12.37
C LEU A 99 47.07 -23.50 -11.83
N GLY A 100 47.03 -23.35 -10.51
CA GLY A 100 46.19 -22.37 -9.83
C GLY A 100 44.71 -22.76 -9.83
N PHE A 101 43.85 -21.78 -9.57
CA PHE A 101 42.40 -21.99 -9.55
C PHE A 101 41.81 -21.99 -10.95
N ALA A 102 41.04 -23.02 -11.28
CA ALA A 102 40.21 -23.05 -12.47
C ALA A 102 38.84 -23.65 -12.15
N THR A 103 37.82 -23.26 -12.91
CA THR A 103 36.51 -23.91 -12.85
C THR A 103 36.32 -24.68 -14.15
N VAL A 104 36.18 -26.00 -14.05
CA VAL A 104 36.07 -26.90 -15.20
C VAL A 104 34.72 -27.60 -15.18
N THR A 105 34.00 -27.53 -16.30
CA THR A 105 32.72 -28.21 -16.48
C THR A 105 32.94 -29.61 -17.02
N THR A 106 32.34 -30.61 -16.37
CA THR A 106 32.37 -32.03 -16.76
C THR A 106 30.94 -32.55 -16.94
N SER A 107 30.76 -33.78 -17.44
CA SER A 107 29.42 -34.41 -17.49
C SER A 107 28.81 -34.66 -16.11
N GLY A 108 29.61 -34.68 -15.04
CA GLY A 108 29.15 -34.73 -13.66
C GLY A 108 28.87 -33.37 -13.02
N GLY A 109 28.91 -32.28 -13.79
CA GLY A 109 28.70 -30.90 -13.32
C GLY A 109 29.96 -30.04 -13.32
N ALA A 110 29.85 -28.84 -12.75
CA ALA A 110 30.96 -27.89 -12.63
C ALA A 110 31.83 -28.21 -11.41
N TRP A 111 33.15 -28.24 -11.61
CA TRP A 111 34.14 -28.49 -10.58
C TRP A 111 35.07 -27.29 -10.43
N ARG A 112 35.36 -26.91 -9.19
CA ARG A 112 36.46 -26.02 -8.87
C ARG A 112 37.71 -26.86 -8.65
N VAL A 113 38.79 -26.54 -9.36
CA VAL A 113 40.07 -27.23 -9.25
C VAL A 113 41.16 -26.26 -8.83
N PHE A 114 42.10 -26.75 -8.05
CA PHE A 114 43.34 -26.06 -7.74
C PHE A 114 44.51 -27.01 -8.00
N GLY A 115 45.38 -26.64 -8.93
CA GLY A 115 46.59 -27.40 -9.25
C GLY A 115 47.86 -26.71 -8.79
N VAL A 116 48.79 -27.47 -8.24
CA VAL A 116 50.12 -27.01 -7.87
C VAL A 116 51.18 -27.99 -8.35
N GLN A 117 52.27 -27.46 -8.90
CA GLN A 117 53.41 -28.23 -9.38
C GLN A 117 54.50 -28.30 -8.31
N SER A 118 55.04 -29.50 -8.09
CA SER A 118 56.26 -29.76 -7.33
C SER A 118 57.41 -30.12 -8.27
N LEU A 119 58.60 -30.39 -7.74
CA LEU A 119 59.80 -30.71 -8.52
C LEU A 119 59.67 -32.00 -9.35
N THR A 120 58.78 -32.92 -8.97
CA THR A 120 58.65 -34.25 -9.59
C THR A 120 57.21 -34.66 -9.92
N LYS A 121 56.21 -33.84 -9.56
CA LYS A 121 54.79 -34.19 -9.66
C LYS A 121 53.89 -32.96 -9.76
N VAL A 122 52.67 -33.15 -10.23
CA VAL A 122 51.59 -32.16 -10.18
C VAL A 122 50.46 -32.70 -9.32
N ILE A 123 49.99 -31.89 -8.38
CA ILE A 123 48.87 -32.23 -7.50
C ILE A 123 47.71 -31.34 -7.85
N GLN A 124 46.55 -31.95 -8.06
CA GLN A 124 45.31 -31.27 -8.35
C GLN A 124 44.25 -31.71 -7.35
N VAL A 125 43.66 -30.74 -6.67
CA VAL A 125 42.52 -30.97 -5.78
C VAL A 125 41.28 -30.39 -6.44
N ALA A 126 40.23 -31.18 -6.54
CA ALA A 126 38.98 -30.86 -7.21
C ALA A 126 37.81 -30.94 -6.23
N GLN A 127 36.88 -29.99 -6.30
CA GLN A 127 35.62 -29.99 -5.54
C GLN A 127 34.44 -29.69 -6.47
N PRO A 128 33.29 -30.37 -6.32
CA PRO A 128 32.11 -30.02 -7.08
C PRO A 128 31.48 -28.71 -6.59
N MET A 129 31.09 -27.82 -7.52
CA MET A 129 30.43 -26.55 -7.20
C MET A 129 29.04 -26.74 -6.56
N SER A 130 28.43 -27.91 -6.69
CA SER A 130 27.14 -28.25 -6.07
C SER A 130 27.21 -28.30 -4.55
N VAL A 131 28.31 -28.77 -3.98
CA VAL A 131 28.52 -28.83 -2.52
C VAL A 131 28.54 -27.43 -1.94
N ARG A 132 29.20 -26.48 -2.62
CA ARG A 132 29.22 -25.07 -2.20
C ARG A 132 27.82 -24.46 -2.18
N ARG A 133 27.02 -24.72 -3.23
CA ARG A 133 25.64 -24.24 -3.31
C ARG A 133 24.76 -24.85 -2.22
N GLN A 134 24.86 -26.15 -1.97
CA GLN A 134 24.09 -26.82 -0.92
C GLN A 134 24.40 -26.24 0.46
N ARG A 135 25.69 -26.05 0.78
CA ARG A 135 26.12 -25.41 2.03
C ARG A 135 25.64 -23.95 2.13
N ALA A 136 25.73 -23.19 1.05
CA ALA A 136 25.23 -21.82 1.02
C ALA A 136 23.71 -21.76 1.27
N VAL A 137 22.93 -22.72 0.74
CA VAL A 137 21.49 -22.84 1.02
C VAL A 137 21.24 -23.19 2.49
N GLU A 138 21.97 -24.15 3.06
CA GLU A 138 21.84 -24.51 4.49
C GLU A 138 22.09 -23.31 5.40
N LEU A 139 23.22 -22.61 5.20
CA LEU A 139 23.58 -21.42 5.97
C LEU A 139 22.57 -20.27 5.80
N ALA A 140 22.11 -20.06 4.56
CA ALA A 140 21.08 -19.07 4.28
C ALA A 140 19.77 -19.40 4.99
N LEU A 141 19.31 -20.66 4.93
CA LEU A 141 18.09 -21.10 5.61
C LEU A 141 18.21 -20.94 7.13
N GLU A 142 19.37 -21.27 7.71
CA GLU A 142 19.63 -21.07 9.14
C GLU A 142 19.53 -19.60 9.54
N THR A 143 20.08 -18.70 8.73
CA THR A 143 19.99 -17.25 8.92
C THR A 143 18.57 -16.72 8.68
N LEU A 144 17.79 -17.33 7.77
CA LEU A 144 16.43 -16.92 7.42
C LEU A 144 15.36 -17.36 8.43
N LYS A 145 15.61 -18.38 9.26
CA LYS A 145 14.68 -18.88 10.29
C LYS A 145 14.03 -17.76 11.14
N PRO A 146 14.78 -16.83 11.75
CA PRO A 146 14.16 -15.74 12.53
C PRO A 146 13.27 -14.83 11.67
N PHE A 147 13.66 -14.56 10.42
CA PHE A 147 12.89 -13.73 9.49
C PHE A 147 11.58 -14.40 9.04
N ALA A 148 11.55 -15.73 8.98
CA ALA A 148 10.35 -16.49 8.66
C ALA A 148 9.21 -16.27 9.68
N LEU A 149 9.54 -15.94 10.93
CA LEU A 149 8.55 -15.57 11.95
C LEU A 149 8.28 -14.05 11.96
N LEU A 150 9.33 -13.24 11.81
CA LEU A 150 9.22 -11.78 11.87
C LEU A 150 8.41 -11.19 10.70
N LEU A 151 8.56 -11.71 9.47
CA LEU A 151 7.85 -11.18 8.31
C LEU A 151 6.32 -11.37 8.42
N PRO A 152 5.79 -12.56 8.76
CA PRO A 152 4.36 -12.72 9.04
C PRO A 152 3.88 -11.88 10.23
N ALA A 153 4.68 -11.76 11.29
CA ALA A 153 4.33 -10.92 12.43
C ALA A 153 4.21 -9.44 12.01
N LEU A 154 5.15 -8.94 11.21
CA LEU A 154 5.10 -7.59 10.65
C LEU A 154 3.88 -7.39 9.75
N ALA A 155 3.57 -8.35 8.87
CA ALA A 155 2.39 -8.33 8.03
C ALA A 155 1.09 -8.26 8.86
N LEU A 156 1.00 -9.05 9.94
CA LEU A 156 -0.13 -9.03 10.86
C LEU A 156 -0.25 -7.68 11.58
N LEU A 157 0.86 -7.11 12.04
CA LEU A 157 0.90 -5.79 12.67
C LEU A 157 0.43 -4.70 11.71
N ILE A 158 0.89 -4.72 10.45
CA ILE A 158 0.44 -3.79 9.41
C ILE A 158 -1.06 -3.94 9.18
N TRP A 159 -1.57 -5.17 9.09
CA TRP A 159 -3.00 -5.43 8.89
C TRP A 159 -3.85 -4.87 10.04
N LEU A 160 -3.42 -5.05 11.29
CA LEU A 160 -4.08 -4.50 12.47
C LEU A 160 -3.99 -2.96 12.53
N ALA A 161 -2.81 -2.41 12.27
CA ALA A 161 -2.55 -0.97 12.31
C ALA A 161 -3.38 -0.21 11.27
N VAL A 162 -3.36 -0.66 10.00
CA VAL A 162 -4.17 -0.07 8.93
C VAL A 162 -5.66 -0.23 9.21
N GLY A 163 -6.07 -1.38 9.78
CA GLY A 163 -7.44 -1.62 10.21
C GLY A 163 -7.92 -0.58 11.23
N ARG A 164 -7.13 -0.31 12.26
CA ARG A 164 -7.44 0.70 13.29
C ARG A 164 -7.34 2.12 12.77
N ALA A 165 -6.35 2.45 11.94
CA ALA A 165 -6.16 3.79 11.40
C ALA A 165 -7.34 4.24 10.52
N LEU A 166 -7.97 3.29 9.79
CA LEU A 166 -9.11 3.59 8.90
C LEU A 166 -10.48 3.47 9.59
N GLU A 167 -10.53 2.99 10.83
CA GLU A 167 -11.78 2.81 11.57
C GLU A 167 -12.55 4.13 11.80
N PRO A 168 -11.92 5.26 12.20
CA PRO A 168 -12.62 6.53 12.37
C PRO A 168 -13.29 7.03 11.09
N LEU A 169 -12.66 6.82 9.93
CA LEU A 169 -13.22 7.21 8.63
C LEU A 169 -14.46 6.38 8.28
N GLN A 170 -14.45 5.08 8.59
CA GLN A 170 -15.61 4.21 8.39
C GLN A 170 -16.77 4.60 9.31
N ARG A 171 -16.47 4.93 10.57
CA ARG A 171 -17.46 5.45 11.53
C ARG A 171 -18.07 6.76 11.03
N LEU A 172 -17.24 7.71 10.57
CA LEU A 172 -17.71 8.98 10.01
C LEU A 172 -18.61 8.75 8.79
N THR A 173 -18.21 7.86 7.88
CA THR A 173 -19.02 7.50 6.71
C THR A 173 -20.35 6.87 7.11
N ALA A 174 -20.36 6.00 8.12
CA ALA A 174 -21.58 5.39 8.63
C ALA A 174 -22.51 6.42 9.28
N LEU A 175 -21.97 7.37 10.05
CA LEU A 175 -22.73 8.48 10.64
C LEU A 175 -23.40 9.34 9.57
N VAL A 176 -22.69 9.64 8.48
CA VAL A 176 -23.25 10.42 7.36
C VAL A 176 -24.31 9.62 6.61
N LYS A 177 -24.08 8.32 6.33
CA LYS A 177 -25.07 7.46 5.64
C LYS A 177 -26.33 7.20 6.46
N ALA A 178 -26.22 7.10 7.78
CA ALA A 178 -27.35 6.83 8.66
C ALA A 178 -28.25 8.05 8.86
N ARG A 179 -27.77 9.26 8.54
CA ARG A 179 -28.57 10.48 8.65
C ARG A 179 -29.61 10.54 7.54
N ARG A 180 -30.86 10.72 7.97
CA ARG A 180 -31.96 11.08 7.08
C ARG A 180 -31.74 12.49 6.52
N VAL A 181 -32.22 12.72 5.30
CA VAL A 181 -32.11 13.99 4.55
C VAL A 181 -32.54 15.23 5.36
N ASN A 182 -33.40 15.04 6.38
CA ASN A 182 -33.95 16.13 7.20
C ASN A 182 -33.23 16.34 8.54
N ALA A 183 -32.23 15.52 8.88
CA ALA A 183 -31.48 15.62 10.14
C ALA A 183 -30.18 16.40 9.94
N LEU A 184 -30.28 17.73 9.93
CA LEU A 184 -29.18 18.70 9.74
C LEU A 184 -28.42 19.01 11.04
N GLU A 185 -28.39 18.08 11.98
CA GLU A 185 -27.60 18.24 13.20
C GLU A 185 -26.10 18.27 12.86
N PRO A 186 -25.23 18.94 13.61
CA PRO A 186 -23.79 18.83 13.39
C PRO A 186 -23.32 17.39 13.65
N LEU A 187 -22.28 16.96 12.95
CA LEU A 187 -21.57 15.72 13.29
C LEU A 187 -20.95 15.88 14.69
N PRO A 188 -21.00 14.84 15.54
CA PRO A 188 -20.46 14.91 16.88
C PRO A 188 -18.95 15.15 16.84
N ASP A 189 -18.45 15.95 17.79
CA ASP A 189 -17.03 16.18 18.05
C ASP A 189 -16.36 14.93 18.64
N ALA A 190 -16.34 13.85 17.87
CA ALA A 190 -15.56 12.67 18.20
C ALA A 190 -14.07 13.01 18.10
N PRO A 191 -13.19 12.39 18.92
CA PRO A 191 -11.75 12.48 18.73
C PRO A 191 -11.39 11.87 17.37
N LEU A 192 -11.23 12.74 16.37
CA LEU A 192 -10.84 12.40 15.01
C LEU A 192 -9.33 12.62 14.85
N PRO A 193 -8.64 11.77 14.07
CA PRO A 193 -7.26 12.03 13.65
C PRO A 193 -7.15 13.39 12.94
N ASP A 194 -5.97 14.00 13.00
CA ASP A 194 -5.73 15.33 12.44
C ASP A 194 -5.92 15.38 10.93
N GLU A 195 -5.76 14.26 10.22
CA GLU A 195 -6.02 14.13 8.79
C GLU A 195 -7.53 14.13 8.46
N VAL A 196 -8.39 13.69 9.38
CA VAL A 196 -9.84 13.57 9.16
C VAL A 196 -10.59 14.80 9.69
N ARG A 197 -10.04 15.49 10.69
CA ARG A 197 -10.66 16.66 11.33
C ARG A 197 -11.05 17.79 10.35
N PRO A 198 -10.22 18.19 9.35
CA PRO A 198 -10.60 19.23 8.39
C PRO A 198 -11.82 18.84 7.55
N LEU A 199 -11.94 17.57 7.17
CA LEU A 199 -13.08 17.06 6.40
C LEU A 199 -14.37 17.12 7.21
N ALA A 200 -14.32 16.70 8.48
CA ALA A 200 -15.48 16.78 9.37
C ALA A 200 -15.92 18.22 9.59
N THR A 201 -14.96 19.14 9.75
CA THR A 201 -15.22 20.58 9.91
C THR A 201 -15.90 21.16 8.66
N ALA A 202 -15.35 20.92 7.48
CA ALA A 202 -15.92 21.40 6.22
C ALA A 202 -17.34 20.84 5.98
N LEU A 203 -17.60 19.60 6.39
CA LEU A 203 -18.93 18.99 6.29
C LEU A 203 -19.92 19.64 7.27
N ASN A 204 -19.49 19.93 8.50
CA ASN A 204 -20.31 20.66 9.47
C ASN A 204 -20.64 22.08 8.99
N ASP A 205 -19.68 22.79 8.40
CA ASP A 205 -19.90 24.12 7.82
C ASP A 205 -20.94 24.08 6.69
N LEU A 206 -20.86 23.08 5.80
CA LEU A 206 -21.83 22.88 4.72
C LEU A 206 -23.23 22.58 5.27
N LEU A 207 -23.34 21.71 6.28
CA LEU A 207 -24.59 21.40 6.95
C LEU A 207 -25.19 22.64 7.62
N GLY A 208 -24.36 23.47 8.26
CA GLY A 208 -24.78 24.74 8.86
C GLY A 208 -25.33 25.73 7.82
N ARG A 209 -24.64 25.89 6.68
CA ARG A 209 -25.12 26.73 5.57
C ARG A 209 -26.44 26.23 4.98
N LEU A 210 -26.58 24.91 4.81
CA LEU A 210 -27.80 24.29 4.32
C LEU A 210 -28.97 24.50 5.29
N ARG A 211 -28.73 24.35 6.60
CA ARG A 211 -29.73 24.63 7.63
C ARG A 211 -30.20 26.08 7.60
N ALA A 212 -29.27 27.03 7.55
CA ALA A 212 -29.60 28.45 7.48
C ALA A 212 -30.35 28.83 6.19
N ALA A 213 -30.09 28.13 5.07
CA ALA A 213 -30.87 28.32 3.84
C ALA A 213 -32.31 27.83 3.99
N LEU A 214 -32.51 26.62 4.53
CA LEU A 214 -33.84 26.03 4.73
C LEU A 214 -34.66 26.78 5.79
N GLU A 215 -34.04 27.30 6.85
CA GLU A 215 -34.73 28.14 7.84
C GLU A 215 -35.22 29.44 7.22
N ARG A 216 -34.44 30.07 6.33
CA ARG A 216 -34.87 31.27 5.58
C ARG A 216 -36.02 30.96 4.63
N GLU A 217 -35.95 29.86 3.88
CA GLU A 217 -37.03 29.44 2.97
C GLU A 217 -38.34 29.20 3.74
N ARG A 218 -38.28 28.54 4.91
CA ARG A 218 -39.45 28.33 5.76
C ARG A 218 -40.03 29.62 6.32
N ALA A 219 -39.17 30.55 6.76
CA ALA A 219 -39.61 31.86 7.24
C ALA A 219 -40.30 32.65 6.13
N PHE A 220 -39.69 32.72 4.94
CA PHE A 220 -40.28 33.38 3.78
C PHE A 220 -41.63 32.78 3.38
N MET A 221 -41.76 31.45 3.36
CA MET A 221 -43.04 30.79 3.08
C MET A 221 -44.11 31.11 4.14
N ALA A 222 -43.73 31.18 5.42
CA ALA A 222 -44.64 31.53 6.50
C ALA A 222 -45.11 32.99 6.39
N ASP A 223 -44.18 33.91 6.12
CA ASP A 223 -44.48 35.34 5.96
C ASP A 223 -45.35 35.56 4.72
N ALA A 224 -45.02 34.93 3.59
CA ALA A 224 -45.83 34.99 2.38
C ALA A 224 -47.27 34.47 2.61
N ALA A 225 -47.43 33.37 3.35
CA ALA A 225 -48.74 32.84 3.69
C ALA A 225 -49.55 33.81 4.57
N HIS A 226 -48.89 34.48 5.52
CA HIS A 226 -49.54 35.48 6.39
C HIS A 226 -49.97 36.71 5.58
N GLU A 227 -49.06 37.27 4.79
CA GLU A 227 -49.30 38.45 3.95
C GLU A 227 -50.40 38.20 2.90
N LEU A 228 -50.56 36.98 2.39
CA LEU A 228 -51.64 36.62 1.47
C LEU A 228 -53.00 36.44 2.18
N ARG A 229 -53.01 35.99 3.44
CA ARG A 229 -54.26 35.74 4.18
C ARG A 229 -55.05 37.03 4.44
N THR A 230 -54.36 38.12 4.75
CA THR A 230 -54.96 39.43 5.04
C THR A 230 -55.78 40.00 3.85
N PRO A 231 -55.22 40.16 2.63
CA PRO A 231 -55.98 40.66 1.48
C PRO A 231 -57.06 39.68 1.04
N LEU A 232 -56.85 38.36 1.14
CA LEU A 232 -57.89 37.38 0.83
C LEU A 232 -59.10 37.48 1.78
N THR A 233 -58.84 37.73 3.08
CA THR A 233 -59.91 37.97 4.06
C THR A 233 -60.66 39.27 3.76
N ALA A 234 -59.94 40.34 3.40
CA ALA A 234 -60.55 41.61 3.00
C ALA A 234 -61.41 41.47 1.73
N LEU A 235 -60.96 40.71 0.73
CA LEU A 235 -61.72 40.38 -0.47
C LEU A 235 -62.99 39.59 -0.12
N HIS A 236 -62.89 38.63 0.79
CA HIS A 236 -64.05 37.85 1.23
C HIS A 236 -65.12 38.73 1.90
N LEU A 237 -64.71 39.66 2.77
CA LEU A 237 -65.63 40.63 3.39
C LEU A 237 -66.26 41.56 2.35
N GLN A 238 -65.48 42.05 1.37
CA GLN A 238 -65.98 42.90 0.29
C GLN A 238 -67.01 42.18 -0.60
N MET A 239 -66.81 40.89 -0.88
CA MET A 239 -67.82 40.06 -1.55
C MET A 239 -69.12 39.94 -0.73
N GLY A 240 -69.01 39.80 0.60
CA GLY A 240 -70.18 39.78 1.49
C GLY A 240 -70.96 41.10 1.51
N ILE A 241 -70.26 42.24 1.43
CA ILE A 241 -70.89 43.57 1.30
C ILE A 241 -71.60 43.69 -0.04
N LEU A 242 -70.95 43.28 -1.14
CA LEU A 242 -71.54 43.28 -2.47
C LEU A 242 -72.82 42.44 -2.54
N ALA A 243 -72.83 41.26 -1.89
CA ALA A 243 -73.99 40.37 -1.83
C ALA A 243 -75.17 40.95 -1.03
N ARG A 244 -74.93 41.93 -0.15
CA ARG A 244 -75.96 42.58 0.68
C ARG A 244 -76.37 43.97 0.17
N ALA A 245 -75.75 44.46 -0.91
CA ALA A 245 -76.07 45.75 -1.49
C ALA A 245 -77.50 45.78 -2.03
N SER A 246 -78.26 46.79 -1.65
CA SER A 246 -79.71 46.88 -1.90
C SER A 246 -80.06 47.86 -3.04
N SER A 247 -79.16 48.80 -3.33
CA SER A 247 -79.30 49.77 -4.43
C SER A 247 -78.22 49.59 -5.51
N GLU A 248 -78.52 50.03 -6.73
CA GLU A 248 -77.56 50.04 -7.85
C GLU A 248 -76.28 50.83 -7.51
N ALA A 249 -76.43 51.95 -6.78
CA ALA A 249 -75.32 52.79 -6.34
C ALA A 249 -74.43 52.08 -5.30
N GLU A 250 -75.01 51.39 -4.32
CA GLU A 250 -74.26 50.57 -3.35
C GLU A 250 -73.52 49.42 -4.06
N ARG A 251 -74.16 48.79 -5.04
CA ARG A 251 -73.59 47.68 -5.80
C ARG A 251 -72.40 48.14 -6.62
N ALA A 252 -72.51 49.27 -7.31
CA ALA A 252 -71.43 49.89 -8.08
C ALA A 252 -70.22 50.21 -7.18
N ALA A 253 -70.45 50.87 -6.04
CA ALA A 253 -69.38 51.19 -5.08
C ALA A 253 -68.71 49.93 -4.49
N ALA A 254 -69.48 48.88 -4.21
CA ALA A 254 -68.95 47.61 -3.71
C ALA A 254 -68.10 46.88 -4.76
N THR A 255 -68.52 46.87 -6.04
CA THR A 255 -67.73 46.31 -7.15
C THR A 255 -66.43 47.06 -7.38
N GLU A 256 -66.43 48.39 -7.27
CA GLU A 256 -65.20 49.19 -7.42
C GLU A 256 -64.19 48.87 -6.31
N ARG A 257 -64.67 48.80 -5.05
CA ARG A 257 -63.84 48.41 -3.90
C ARG A 257 -63.27 47.00 -4.03
N LEU A 258 -64.07 46.05 -4.52
CA LEU A 258 -63.65 44.68 -4.78
C LEU A 258 -62.58 44.63 -5.87
N SER A 259 -62.77 45.32 -6.99
CA SER A 259 -61.79 45.43 -8.07
C SER A 259 -60.46 46.00 -7.58
N ALA A 260 -60.50 47.09 -6.80
CA ALA A 260 -59.31 47.67 -6.17
C ALA A 260 -58.66 46.72 -5.15
N GLY A 261 -59.44 45.90 -4.45
CA GLY A 261 -58.96 44.81 -3.60
C GLY A 261 -58.18 43.76 -4.39
N VAL A 262 -58.71 43.31 -5.52
CA VAL A 262 -58.10 42.27 -6.37
C VAL A 262 -56.78 42.79 -6.95
N GLN A 263 -56.74 44.02 -7.45
CA GLN A 263 -55.50 44.62 -7.95
C GLN A 263 -54.40 44.72 -6.87
N ARG A 264 -54.77 44.99 -5.61
CA ARG A 264 -53.81 44.99 -4.50
C ARG A 264 -53.25 43.58 -4.23
N ALA A 265 -54.09 42.56 -4.26
CA ALA A 265 -53.65 41.17 -4.09
C ALA A 265 -52.71 40.72 -5.22
N ILE A 266 -53.00 41.08 -6.48
CA ILE A 266 -52.13 40.80 -7.63
C ILE A 266 -50.75 41.44 -7.42
N ARG A 267 -50.68 42.73 -7.07
CA ARG A 267 -49.42 43.42 -6.80
C ARG A 267 -48.60 42.77 -5.69
N LEU A 268 -49.25 42.30 -4.63
CA LEU A 268 -48.58 41.59 -3.53
C LEU A 268 -47.96 40.26 -4.01
N VAL A 269 -48.69 39.49 -4.82
CA VAL A 269 -48.17 38.24 -5.41
C VAL A 269 -46.98 38.52 -6.32
N GLU A 270 -47.04 39.57 -7.14
CA GLU A 270 -45.91 39.99 -7.99
C GLU A 270 -44.68 40.39 -7.15
N GLN A 271 -44.88 41.11 -6.04
CA GLN A 271 -43.81 41.46 -5.10
C GLN A 271 -43.17 40.22 -4.46
N LEU A 272 -43.97 39.27 -3.99
CA LEU A 272 -43.48 38.00 -3.43
C LEU A 272 -42.70 37.17 -4.46
N LEU A 273 -43.18 37.11 -5.71
CA LEU A 273 -42.48 36.42 -6.81
C LEU A 273 -41.16 37.11 -7.19
N SER A 274 -41.10 38.44 -7.10
CA SER A 274 -39.87 39.20 -7.30
C SER A 274 -38.84 38.93 -6.20
N LEU A 275 -39.26 38.95 -4.94
CA LEU A 275 -38.42 38.63 -3.78
C LEU A 275 -37.86 37.20 -3.85
N ALA A 276 -38.71 36.21 -4.17
CA ALA A 276 -38.30 34.82 -4.31
C ALA A 276 -37.25 34.61 -5.44
N ARG A 277 -37.22 35.47 -6.46
CA ARG A 277 -36.21 35.43 -7.53
C ARG A 277 -34.90 36.12 -7.14
N GLN A 278 -34.95 37.06 -6.21
CA GLN A 278 -33.80 37.83 -5.76
C GLN A 278 -33.09 37.20 -4.55
N GLU A 279 -33.71 36.23 -3.86
CA GLU A 279 -33.00 35.44 -2.85
C GLU A 279 -31.72 34.82 -3.45
N PRO A 280 -30.53 35.14 -2.91
CA PRO A 280 -29.29 34.73 -3.54
C PRO A 280 -29.16 33.22 -3.49
N ARG A 281 -29.11 32.57 -4.66
CA ARG A 281 -28.50 31.25 -4.81
C ARG A 281 -27.06 31.34 -4.34
N ALA A 282 -26.82 30.99 -3.07
CA ALA A 282 -25.55 30.83 -2.38
C ALA A 282 -24.36 31.53 -3.08
N VAL A 283 -24.14 32.81 -2.77
CA VAL A 283 -22.89 33.49 -3.12
C VAL A 283 -21.76 32.71 -2.47
N THR A 284 -20.99 31.99 -3.30
CA THR A 284 -19.70 31.43 -2.90
C THR A 284 -18.84 32.61 -2.49
N GLN A 285 -18.68 32.84 -1.18
CA GLN A 285 -17.68 33.74 -0.64
C GLN A 285 -16.32 33.27 -1.16
N ARG A 286 -15.81 33.94 -2.19
CA ARG A 286 -14.44 33.79 -2.64
C ARG A 286 -13.57 34.48 -1.59
N MET A 287 -12.94 33.70 -0.72
CA MET A 287 -11.82 34.21 0.07
C MET A 287 -10.67 34.51 -0.89
N PRO A 288 -10.13 35.75 -0.91
CA PRO A 288 -8.93 36.03 -1.67
C PRO A 288 -7.77 35.25 -1.03
N VAL A 289 -7.21 34.28 -1.77
CA VAL A 289 -5.95 33.65 -1.41
C VAL A 289 -4.83 34.62 -1.78
N ARG A 290 -4.07 35.01 -0.77
CA ARG A 290 -2.84 35.78 -0.89
C ARG A 290 -1.78 34.92 -1.57
N LEU A 291 -1.38 35.31 -2.79
CA LEU A 291 -0.35 34.61 -3.60
C LEU A 291 1.07 34.85 -3.07
N ASP A 292 1.21 35.62 -2.01
CA ASP A 292 2.44 35.99 -1.31
C ASP A 292 2.96 34.89 -0.35
N GLU A 293 2.26 33.75 -0.22
CA GLU A 293 2.67 32.60 0.61
C GLU A 293 2.87 31.28 -0.17
N LEU A 294 3.02 31.33 -1.51
CA LEU A 294 3.41 30.18 -2.36
C LEU A 294 4.82 30.37 -2.92
#